data_AF-A0A172WCV7-F1
#
_entry.id   AF-A0A172WCV7-F1
#
_cell.length_a   1.000
_cell.length_b   1.000
_cell.length_c   1.000
_cell.angle_alpha   90.00
_cell.angle_beta   90.00
_cell.angle_gamma   90.00
#
_symmetry.space_group_name_H-M   'P 1'
#
loop_
_entity.id
_entity.type
_entity.pdbx_description
1 polymer ?
#
loop_
_entity_poly.entity_id
_entity_poly.type
_entity_poly.pdbx_seq_one_letter_code
_entity_poly.pdbx_strand_id
1 'polypeptide(L)'
;MSSLISSNPSSQEGVCGCSFDTLQIMTDLRNTQTVVDFGVVLDLGYRLYEQGLKVVNCKYCRRSQQSSISTLPVLAKQCLTLFEAACSAYNISRRDRLFDPIAAPLNEPLSEFICIKAKVTLGEVELEGEEAEMLAKMLLNRNLLRLAELLESLKEVLSISLKDDCPPQRTLTLRSCQSSVDTTIHRLAVLVEQIGVESC
;
A
#
# COMPACT_ATOMS: atom_id res chain seq x y z
N MET A 1 -41.63 -40.61 6.06
CA MET A 1 -41.92 -39.90 4.79
C MET A 1 -41.92 -38.41 5.07
N SER A 2 -40.76 -37.75 4.93
CA SER A 2 -40.65 -36.29 4.92
C SER A 2 -39.55 -35.94 3.93
N SER A 3 -39.97 -35.61 2.71
CA SER A 3 -39.10 -35.36 1.57
C SER A 3 -38.68 -33.89 1.53
N LEU A 4 -37.36 -33.68 1.58
CA LEU A 4 -36.58 -32.79 0.71
C LEU A 4 -36.89 -31.29 0.72
N ILE A 5 -36.08 -30.63 1.55
CA ILE A 5 -35.41 -29.35 1.27
C ILE A 5 -34.95 -29.32 -0.20
N SER A 6 -35.46 -28.37 -0.98
CA SER A 6 -34.76 -27.88 -2.17
C SER A 6 -35.17 -26.43 -2.41
N SER A 7 -34.39 -25.52 -1.83
CA SER A 7 -34.32 -24.14 -2.30
C SER A 7 -32.91 -23.95 -2.84
N ASN A 8 -32.78 -24.16 -4.15
CA ASN A 8 -31.64 -23.77 -4.96
C ASN A 8 -31.17 -22.36 -4.58
N PRO A 9 -29.88 -22.11 -4.31
CA PRO A 9 -29.33 -20.79 -4.55
C PRO A 9 -29.13 -20.67 -6.06
N SER A 10 -30.06 -19.96 -6.68
CA SER A 10 -29.92 -19.41 -8.02
C SER A 10 -28.51 -18.83 -8.23
N SER A 11 -27.87 -19.29 -9.28
CA SER A 11 -26.75 -18.67 -9.97
C SER A 11 -27.00 -17.16 -10.19
N GLN A 12 -26.49 -16.33 -9.29
CA GLN A 12 -26.15 -14.95 -9.61
C GLN A 12 -24.63 -14.92 -9.76
N GLU A 13 -24.15 -14.55 -10.95
CA GLU A 13 -22.77 -14.08 -11.15
C GLU A 13 -22.62 -12.78 -10.34
N GLY A 14 -22.35 -12.92 -9.05
CA GLY A 14 -22.36 -11.82 -8.10
C GLY A 14 -21.15 -10.92 -8.29
N VAL A 15 -21.38 -9.65 -8.65
CA VAL A 15 -20.37 -8.60 -8.57
C VAL A 15 -19.88 -8.51 -7.12
N CYS A 16 -18.56 -8.63 -6.89
CA CYS A 16 -18.00 -8.46 -5.55
C CYS A 16 -17.96 -6.97 -5.18
N GLY A 17 -18.27 -6.64 -3.91
CA GLY A 17 -18.20 -5.26 -3.39
C GLY A 17 -16.78 -4.68 -3.32
N CYS A 18 -15.76 -5.46 -3.64
CA CYS A 18 -14.36 -5.05 -3.56
C CYS A 18 -14.00 -3.88 -4.48
N SER A 19 -14.76 -3.65 -5.56
CA SER A 19 -14.55 -2.53 -6.49
C SER A 19 -14.86 -1.19 -5.84
N PHE A 20 -15.94 -1.10 -5.06
CA PHE A 20 -16.39 0.14 -4.45
C PHE A 20 -15.35 0.72 -3.49
N ASP A 21 -14.90 -0.08 -2.53
CA ASP A 21 -13.93 0.37 -1.53
C ASP A 21 -12.56 0.69 -2.17
N THR A 22 -12.15 -0.06 -3.21
CA THR A 22 -10.92 0.25 -3.96
C THR A 22 -11.03 1.58 -4.71
N LEU A 23 -12.19 1.87 -5.30
CA LEU A 23 -12.45 3.15 -5.96
C LEU A 23 -12.50 4.31 -4.97
N GLN A 24 -13.03 4.10 -3.77
CA GLN A 24 -13.02 5.10 -2.72
C GLN A 24 -11.58 5.43 -2.30
N ILE A 25 -10.73 4.42 -2.05
CA ILE A 25 -9.31 4.64 -1.71
C ILE A 25 -8.58 5.35 -2.84
N MET A 26 -8.83 4.97 -4.10
CA MET A 26 -8.26 5.65 -5.26
C MET A 26 -8.69 7.12 -5.34
N THR A 27 -9.95 7.40 -5.03
CA THR A 27 -10.49 8.77 -5.01
C THR A 27 -9.85 9.59 -3.90
N ASP A 28 -9.73 9.01 -2.70
CA ASP A 28 -9.10 9.67 -1.56
C ASP A 28 -7.63 9.98 -1.88
N LEU A 29 -6.88 9.03 -2.43
CA LEU A 29 -5.48 9.22 -2.86
C LEU A 29 -5.32 10.30 -3.94
N ARG A 30 -6.26 10.40 -4.88
CA ARG A 30 -6.24 11.44 -5.93
C ARG A 30 -6.60 12.82 -5.39
N ASN A 31 -7.46 12.87 -4.37
CA ASN A 31 -7.89 14.10 -3.73
C ASN A 31 -6.95 14.56 -2.62
N THR A 32 -6.00 13.71 -2.21
CA THR A 32 -4.91 14.10 -1.32
C THR A 32 -4.15 15.27 -1.94
N GLN A 33 -4.17 16.41 -1.25
CA GLN A 33 -3.43 17.58 -1.68
C GLN A 33 -1.93 17.29 -1.62
N THR A 34 -1.14 18.10 -2.33
CA THR A 34 0.33 18.09 -2.25
C THR A 34 0.82 18.19 -0.81
N VAL A 35 0.03 18.79 0.10
CA VAL A 35 0.33 18.84 1.53
C VAL A 35 -0.64 17.92 2.28
N VAL A 36 -0.12 16.97 3.05
CA VAL A 36 -0.90 15.90 3.70
C VAL A 36 -0.53 15.72 5.17
N ASP A 37 -1.53 15.51 6.03
CA ASP A 37 -1.30 15.22 7.44
C ASP A 37 -0.81 13.78 7.67
N PHE A 38 0.11 13.59 8.61
CA PHE A 38 0.66 12.28 8.94
C PHE A 38 -0.42 11.24 9.29
N GLY A 39 -1.46 11.64 10.04
CA GLY A 39 -2.57 10.76 10.36
C GLY A 39 -3.34 10.26 9.13
N VAL A 40 -3.51 11.12 8.11
CA VAL A 40 -4.16 10.76 6.84
C VAL A 40 -3.30 9.78 6.05
N VAL A 41 -1.97 9.96 6.05
CA VAL A 41 -1.03 9.02 5.42
C VAL A 41 -1.17 7.62 6.04
N LEU A 42 -1.19 7.54 7.38
CA LEU A 42 -1.35 6.27 8.09
C LEU A 42 -2.72 5.63 7.86
N ASP A 43 -3.80 6.42 7.86
CA ASP A 43 -5.16 5.94 7.60
C ASP A 43 -5.29 5.35 6.18
N LEU A 44 -4.83 6.07 5.16
CA LEU A 44 -4.85 5.60 3.77
C LEU A 44 -4.06 4.31 3.59
N GLY A 45 -2.88 4.22 4.21
CA GLY A 45 -2.06 3.02 4.23
C GLY A 45 -2.79 1.81 4.83
N TYR A 46 -3.41 2.01 5.99
CA TYR A 46 -4.16 0.95 6.67
C TYR A 46 -5.40 0.51 5.88
N ARG A 47 -6.18 1.45 5.35
CA ARG A 47 -7.36 1.15 4.53
C ARG A 47 -6.99 0.42 3.25
N LEU A 48 -5.89 0.78 2.60
CA LEU A 48 -5.35 0.05 1.46
C LEU A 48 -5.00 -1.38 1.84
N TYR A 49 -4.33 -1.59 2.98
CA TYR A 49 -3.98 -2.93 3.45
C TYR A 49 -5.22 -3.82 3.67
N GLU A 50 -6.18 -3.35 4.47
CA GLU A 50 -7.43 -4.07 4.76
C GLU A 50 -8.20 -4.42 3.49
N GLN A 51 -8.36 -3.44 2.59
CA GLN A 51 -9.06 -3.65 1.35
C GLN A 51 -8.28 -4.53 0.37
N GLY A 52 -6.97 -4.36 0.33
CA GLY A 52 -6.06 -5.15 -0.49
C GLY A 52 -6.13 -6.64 -0.16
N LEU A 53 -6.13 -6.99 1.13
CA LEU A 53 -6.30 -8.38 1.57
C LEU A 53 -7.66 -8.95 1.18
N LYS A 54 -8.74 -8.17 1.31
CA LYS A 54 -10.07 -8.59 0.84
C LYS A 54 -10.09 -8.86 -0.66
N VAL A 55 -9.48 -7.97 -1.45
CA VAL A 55 -9.37 -8.10 -2.91
C VAL A 55 -8.54 -9.33 -3.29
N VAL A 56 -7.37 -9.50 -2.67
CA VAL A 56 -6.47 -10.63 -2.89
C VAL A 56 -7.16 -11.94 -2.53
N ASN A 57 -7.97 -12.00 -1.48
CA ASN A 57 -8.69 -13.22 -1.08
C ASN A 57 -10.01 -13.45 -1.82
N CYS A 58 -10.47 -12.48 -2.62
CA CYS A 58 -11.74 -12.56 -3.33
C CYS A 58 -11.63 -13.41 -4.62
N LYS A 59 -12.38 -14.51 -4.66
CA LYS A 59 -12.44 -15.42 -5.83
C LYS A 59 -12.88 -14.72 -7.12
N TYR A 60 -13.80 -13.75 -7.02
CA TYR A 60 -14.25 -12.95 -8.16
C TYR A 60 -13.15 -12.03 -8.69
N CYS A 61 -12.45 -11.33 -7.80
CA CYS A 61 -11.33 -10.47 -8.17
C CYS A 61 -10.23 -11.26 -8.90
N ARG A 62 -9.87 -12.45 -8.41
CA ARG A 62 -8.85 -13.30 -9.04
C ARG A 62 -9.22 -13.73 -10.46
N ARG A 63 -10.52 -13.97 -10.72
CA ARG A 63 -11.01 -14.47 -12.01
C ARG A 63 -11.32 -13.37 -13.01
N SER A 64 -11.79 -12.22 -12.57
CA SER A 64 -12.24 -11.13 -13.45
C SER A 64 -11.08 -10.39 -14.14
N GLN A 65 -11.29 -10.00 -15.40
CA GLN A 65 -10.38 -9.17 -16.20
C GLN A 65 -10.37 -7.69 -15.77
N GLN A 66 -11.50 -7.18 -15.24
CA GLN A 66 -11.65 -5.81 -14.77
C GLN A 66 -11.67 -5.75 -13.24
N SER A 67 -10.80 -6.53 -12.59
CA SER A 67 -10.79 -6.63 -11.14
C SER A 67 -9.96 -5.53 -10.49
N SER A 68 -10.34 -5.19 -9.26
CA SER A 68 -9.56 -4.33 -8.35
C SER A 68 -8.11 -4.79 -8.18
N ILE A 69 -7.79 -6.07 -8.47
CA ILE A 69 -6.42 -6.61 -8.42
C ILE A 69 -5.47 -5.83 -9.31
N SER A 70 -5.92 -5.40 -10.49
CA SER A 70 -5.08 -4.62 -11.40
C SER A 70 -4.84 -3.18 -10.93
N THR A 71 -5.68 -2.67 -10.03
CA THR A 71 -5.58 -1.33 -9.45
C THR A 71 -4.68 -1.29 -8.22
N LEU A 72 -4.59 -2.39 -7.46
CA LEU A 72 -3.78 -2.47 -6.23
C LEU A 72 -2.30 -2.07 -6.42
N PRO A 73 -1.58 -2.49 -7.49
CA PRO A 73 -0.19 -2.07 -7.68
C PRO A 73 -0.01 -0.56 -7.76
N VAL A 74 -0.98 0.13 -8.39
CA VAL A 74 -0.94 1.59 -8.54
C VAL A 74 -1.16 2.26 -7.19
N LEU A 75 -2.15 1.80 -6.43
CA LEU A 75 -2.44 2.34 -5.09
C LEU A 75 -1.30 2.08 -4.11
N ALA A 76 -0.71 0.88 -4.14
CA ALA A 76 0.45 0.52 -3.32
C ALA A 76 1.65 1.42 -3.61
N LYS A 77 1.92 1.69 -4.90
CA LYS A 77 2.97 2.63 -5.31
C LYS A 77 2.72 4.05 -4.81
N GLN A 78 1.46 4.53 -4.88
CA GLN A 78 1.10 5.87 -4.38
C GLN A 78 1.21 5.96 -2.85
N CYS A 79 0.73 4.94 -2.12
CA CYS A 79 0.89 4.86 -0.67
C CYS A 79 2.37 4.85 -0.25
N LEU A 80 3.23 4.13 -0.99
CA LEU A 80 4.67 4.15 -0.72
C LEU A 80 5.25 5.57 -0.83
N THR A 81 4.85 6.35 -1.84
CA THR A 81 5.31 7.73 -2.00
C THR A 81 4.81 8.67 -0.90
N LEU A 82 3.62 8.41 -0.33
CA LEU A 82 3.15 9.09 0.89
C LEU A 82 4.00 8.72 2.11
N PHE A 83 4.38 7.45 2.27
CA PHE A 83 5.26 7.03 3.35
C PHE A 83 6.67 7.62 3.23
N GLU A 84 7.21 7.74 2.02
CA GLU A 84 8.49 8.44 1.77
C GLU A 84 8.41 9.91 2.19
N ALA A 85 7.30 10.59 1.88
CA ALA A 85 7.05 11.97 2.31
C ALA A 85 6.97 12.08 3.84
N ALA A 86 6.30 11.13 4.51
CA ALA A 86 6.23 11.07 5.96
C ALA A 86 7.59 10.78 6.61
N CYS A 87 8.39 9.88 6.04
CA CYS A 87 9.76 9.62 6.52
C CYS A 87 10.63 10.88 6.41
N SER A 88 10.46 11.64 5.32
CA SER A 88 11.16 12.92 5.12
C SER A 88 10.73 13.97 6.15
N ALA A 89 9.44 14.09 6.43
CA ALA A 89 8.91 15.04 7.40
C ALA A 89 9.44 14.80 8.82
N TYR A 90 9.57 13.54 9.23
CA TYR A 90 10.07 13.16 10.56
C TYR A 90 11.59 12.90 10.61
N ASN A 91 12.36 13.28 9.58
CA ASN A 91 13.81 13.06 9.49
C ASN A 91 14.23 11.59 9.70
N ILE A 92 13.37 10.64 9.34
CA ILE A 92 13.57 9.22 9.63
C ILE A 92 14.66 8.59 8.75
N SER A 93 14.91 9.18 7.57
CA SER A 93 15.99 8.78 6.68
C SER A 93 16.97 9.93 6.46
N ARG A 94 17.90 10.17 7.40
CA ARG A 94 18.99 11.13 7.17
C ARG A 94 20.23 11.00 8.05
N ARG A 95 20.58 9.81 8.53
CA ARG A 95 21.86 9.66 9.26
C ARG A 95 23.12 9.70 8.38
N ASP A 96 23.06 9.47 7.06
CA ASP A 96 24.31 9.34 6.27
C ASP A 96 24.37 9.93 4.85
N ARG A 97 23.38 10.72 4.38
CA ARG A 97 23.46 11.32 3.01
C ARG A 97 23.41 12.83 2.93
N LEU A 98 23.30 13.51 4.06
CA LEU A 98 23.24 14.98 4.08
C LEU A 98 24.61 15.65 3.88
N PHE A 99 25.71 14.94 4.16
CA PHE A 99 27.07 15.46 4.12
C PHE A 99 28.00 14.72 3.15
N ASP A 100 27.47 14.00 2.16
CA ASP A 100 28.29 13.47 1.07
C ASP A 100 27.89 14.16 -0.26
N PRO A 101 28.59 15.24 -0.65
CA PRO A 101 28.25 16.06 -1.83
C PRO A 101 28.41 15.30 -3.16
N ILE A 102 28.90 14.06 -3.13
CA ILE A 102 29.30 13.30 -4.31
C ILE A 102 28.40 12.06 -4.54
N ALA A 103 27.53 11.69 -3.59
CA ALA A 103 26.77 10.42 -3.64
C ALA A 103 25.24 10.56 -3.83
N ALA A 104 24.70 11.76 -3.98
CA ALA A 104 23.30 11.94 -4.36
C ALA A 104 23.20 12.11 -5.89
N PRO A 105 22.67 11.14 -6.65
CA PRO A 105 22.18 11.50 -7.98
C PRO A 105 21.05 12.52 -7.74
N LEU A 106 21.28 13.77 -8.17
CA LEU A 106 20.33 14.88 -8.22
C LEU A 106 19.05 14.59 -9.05
N ASN A 107 18.76 13.32 -9.32
CA ASN A 107 17.71 12.80 -10.19
C ASN A 107 16.67 11.95 -9.46
N GLU A 108 16.76 11.78 -8.13
CA GLU A 108 15.66 11.15 -7.40
C GLU A 108 14.51 12.18 -7.30
N PRO A 109 13.34 11.93 -7.93
CA PRO A 109 12.24 12.89 -7.89
C PRO A 109 11.85 13.09 -6.42
N LEU A 110 11.91 14.34 -5.96
CA LEU A 110 11.32 14.73 -4.69
C LEU A 110 9.88 14.21 -4.67
N SER A 111 9.46 13.62 -3.54
CA SER A 111 8.09 13.15 -3.40
C SER A 111 7.14 14.29 -3.78
N GLU A 112 6.15 13.99 -4.63
CA GLU A 112 5.10 14.96 -5.00
C GLU A 112 4.28 15.39 -3.78
N PHE A 113 4.43 14.71 -2.64
CA PHE A 113 3.77 15.02 -1.39
C PHE A 113 4.73 15.61 -0.35
N ILE A 114 4.22 16.58 0.39
CA ILE A 114 4.80 17.18 1.58
C ILE A 114 3.95 16.72 2.77
N CYS A 115 4.52 15.91 3.65
CA CYS A 115 3.84 15.49 4.87
C CYS A 115 4.02 16.55 5.97
N ILE A 116 2.94 16.99 6.59
CA ILE A 116 2.99 17.83 7.80
C ILE A 116 3.18 16.91 9.01
N LYS A 117 4.09 17.28 9.91
CA LYS A 117 4.22 16.63 11.23
C LYS A 117 2.91 16.84 12.00
N ALA A 118 2.25 15.75 12.38
CA ALA A 118 1.11 15.82 13.27
C ALA A 118 1.57 16.18 14.68
N LYS A 119 0.76 16.98 15.38
CA LYS A 119 0.87 17.14 16.83
C LYS A 119 0.47 15.81 17.48
N VAL A 120 1.37 15.24 18.27
CA VAL A 120 1.17 13.92 18.86
C VAL A 120 0.86 14.08 20.35
N THR A 121 -0.24 13.49 20.81
CA THR A 121 -0.61 13.47 22.23
C THR A 121 -0.74 12.04 22.73
N LEU A 122 -0.10 11.73 23.85
CA LEU A 122 -0.31 10.49 24.61
C LEU A 122 -1.12 10.81 25.87
N GLY A 123 -2.45 10.64 25.79
CA GLY A 123 -3.35 11.11 26.84
C GLY A 123 -3.38 12.63 26.89
N GLU A 124 -2.99 13.21 28.03
CA GLU A 124 -2.86 14.67 28.22
C GLU A 124 -1.44 15.19 27.94
N VAL A 125 -0.49 14.31 27.60
CA VAL A 125 0.92 14.69 27.36
C VAL A 125 1.15 14.91 25.88
N GLU A 126 1.61 16.09 25.50
CA GLU A 126 2.10 16.38 24.15
C GLU A 126 3.50 15.78 23.99
N LEU A 127 3.67 14.91 23.00
CA LEU A 127 4.97 14.37 22.64
C LEU A 127 5.66 15.35 21.68
N GLU A 128 6.90 15.69 22.00
CA GLU A 128 7.73 16.59 21.19
C GLU A 128 9.09 15.93 20.91
N GLY A 129 9.84 16.49 19.95
CA GLY A 129 11.20 16.04 19.65
C GLY A 129 11.33 14.54 19.38
N GLU A 130 12.21 13.88 20.13
CA GLU A 130 12.60 12.48 19.91
C GLU A 130 11.46 11.49 20.16
N GLU A 131 10.54 11.77 21.08
CA GLU A 131 9.43 10.87 21.43
C GLU A 131 8.38 10.83 20.32
N ALA A 132 8.08 12.00 19.75
CA ALA A 132 7.21 12.11 18.58
C ALA A 132 7.83 11.45 17.34
N GLU A 133 9.15 11.58 17.16
CA GLU A 133 9.89 10.93 16.08
C GLU A 133 9.92 9.39 16.24
N MET A 134 10.14 8.89 17.45
CA MET A 134 10.11 7.46 17.75
C MET A 134 8.72 6.87 17.47
N LEU A 135 7.66 7.53 17.93
CA LEU A 135 6.30 7.07 17.63
C LEU A 135 6.02 7.08 16.13
N ALA A 136 6.41 8.15 15.42
CA ALA A 136 6.24 8.24 13.98
C ALA A 136 6.98 7.11 13.26
N LYS A 137 8.22 6.79 13.66
CA LYS A 137 8.99 5.65 13.16
C LYS A 137 8.27 4.32 13.37
N MET A 138 7.78 4.06 14.58
CA MET A 138 7.05 2.82 14.89
C MET A 138 5.77 2.68 14.03
N LEU A 139 5.00 3.77 13.90
CA LEU A 139 3.77 3.78 13.10
C LEU A 139 4.04 3.61 11.61
N LEU A 140 5.09 4.26 11.08
CA LEU A 140 5.51 4.10 9.70
C LEU A 140 6.01 2.69 9.42
N ASN A 141 6.90 2.16 10.27
CA ASN A 141 7.43 0.81 10.11
C ASN A 141 6.30 -0.22 10.08
N ARG A 142 5.34 -0.12 11.00
CA ARG A 142 4.14 -0.98 11.00
C ARG A 142 3.36 -0.91 9.69
N ASN A 143 3.17 0.28 9.12
CA ASN A 143 2.43 0.44 7.87
C ASN A 143 3.21 -0.04 6.64
N LEU A 144 4.53 0.12 6.65
CA LEU A 144 5.41 -0.40 5.61
C LEU A 144 5.45 -1.92 5.60
N LEU A 145 5.51 -2.57 6.77
CA LEU A 145 5.41 -4.03 6.89
C LEU A 145 4.07 -4.56 6.37
N ARG A 146 2.97 -3.87 6.68
CA ARG A 146 1.64 -4.20 6.12
C ARG A 146 1.61 -4.06 4.60
N LEU A 147 2.22 -3.01 4.06
CA LEU A 147 2.32 -2.83 2.62
C LEU A 147 3.17 -3.94 1.98
N ALA A 148 4.23 -4.39 2.64
CA ALA A 148 5.06 -5.51 2.19
C ALA A 148 4.24 -6.80 2.11
N GLU A 149 3.52 -7.13 3.18
CA GLU A 149 2.64 -8.30 3.24
C GLU A 149 1.60 -8.29 2.10
N LEU A 150 0.97 -7.13 1.85
CA LEU A 150 0.02 -6.98 0.76
C LEU A 150 0.67 -7.20 -0.61
N LEU A 151 1.84 -6.60 -0.84
CA LEU A 151 2.55 -6.69 -2.11
C LEU A 151 3.02 -8.13 -2.41
N GLU A 152 3.50 -8.85 -1.40
CA GLU A 152 3.86 -10.27 -1.54
C GLU A 152 2.63 -11.12 -1.85
N SER A 153 1.54 -10.93 -1.10
CA SER A 153 0.26 -11.62 -1.37
C SER A 153 -0.24 -11.35 -2.79
N LEU A 154 -0.10 -10.11 -3.27
CA LEU A 154 -0.46 -9.72 -4.63
C LEU A 154 0.44 -10.36 -5.68
N LYS A 155 1.76 -10.42 -5.44
CA LYS A 155 2.74 -11.08 -6.31
C LYS A 155 2.42 -12.55 -6.50
N GLU A 156 2.04 -13.26 -5.43
CA GLU A 156 1.60 -14.66 -5.51
C GLU A 156 0.36 -14.82 -6.39
N VAL A 157 -0.67 -14.00 -6.18
CA VAL A 157 -1.91 -14.05 -6.99
C VAL A 157 -1.65 -13.76 -8.46
N LEU A 158 -0.82 -12.75 -8.78
CA LEU A 158 -0.46 -12.40 -10.15
C LEU A 158 0.33 -13.54 -10.80
N SER A 159 1.25 -14.18 -10.06
CA SER A 159 2.05 -15.30 -10.54
C SER A 159 1.19 -16.54 -10.87
N ILE A 160 0.18 -16.82 -10.05
CA ILE A 160 -0.81 -17.88 -10.34
C ILE A 160 -1.61 -17.51 -11.58
N SER A 161 -2.11 -16.27 -11.66
CA SER A 161 -2.95 -15.80 -12.77
C SER A 161 -2.23 -15.79 -14.13
N LEU A 162 -0.91 -15.64 -14.13
CA LEU A 162 -0.07 -15.69 -15.35
C LEU A 162 0.20 -17.11 -15.85
N LYS A 163 0.07 -18.12 -14.98
CA LYS A 163 0.21 -19.54 -15.34
C LYS A 163 -1.07 -20.11 -15.95
N ASP A 164 -2.22 -19.48 -15.68
CA ASP A 164 -3.48 -19.81 -16.32
C ASP A 164 -3.51 -19.31 -17.77
N ASP A 165 -4.08 -20.11 -18.68
CA ASP A 165 -4.27 -19.74 -20.10
C ASP A 165 -5.19 -18.52 -20.22
N CYS A 166 -4.58 -17.33 -20.20
CA CYS A 166 -5.24 -16.05 -20.29
C CYS A 166 -5.14 -15.45 -21.70
N PRO A 167 -6.15 -14.67 -22.14
CA PRO A 167 -6.06 -13.91 -23.38
C PRO A 167 -4.83 -12.98 -23.40
N PRO A 168 -4.17 -12.77 -24.55
CA PRO A 168 -2.91 -12.03 -24.65
C PRO A 168 -2.91 -10.64 -23.99
N GLN A 169 -4.01 -9.89 -24.12
CA GLN A 169 -4.16 -8.56 -23.52
C GLN A 169 -4.15 -8.61 -21.99
N ARG A 170 -4.83 -9.61 -21.38
CA ARG A 170 -4.83 -9.82 -19.93
C ARG A 170 -3.42 -10.16 -19.44
N THR A 171 -2.70 -10.99 -20.17
CA THR A 171 -1.32 -11.36 -19.84
C THR A 171 -0.36 -10.16 -19.86
N LEU A 172 -0.54 -9.21 -20.78
CA LEU A 172 0.24 -7.96 -20.79
C LEU A 172 -0.04 -7.10 -19.56
N THR A 173 -1.32 -6.90 -19.22
CA THR A 173 -1.71 -6.14 -18.01
C THR A 173 -1.17 -6.79 -16.74
N LEU A 174 -1.28 -8.12 -16.61
CA LEU A 174 -0.76 -8.86 -15.45
C LEU A 174 0.76 -8.77 -15.34
N ARG A 175 1.50 -8.83 -16.46
CA ARG A 175 2.97 -8.64 -16.47
C ARG A 175 3.37 -7.21 -16.05
N SER A 176 2.64 -6.21 -16.53
CA SER A 176 2.86 -4.82 -16.08
C SER A 176 2.57 -4.66 -14.59
N CYS A 177 1.49 -5.26 -14.09
CA CYS A 177 1.18 -5.29 -12.66
C CYS A 177 2.31 -5.95 -11.86
N GLN A 178 2.79 -7.11 -12.31
CA GLN A 178 3.87 -7.85 -11.64
C GLN A 178 5.16 -7.02 -11.58
N SER A 179 5.58 -6.42 -12.69
CA SER A 179 6.76 -5.55 -12.72
C SER A 179 6.61 -4.33 -11.81
N SER A 180 5.39 -3.74 -11.73
CA SER A 180 5.11 -2.65 -10.80
C SER A 180 5.19 -3.11 -9.34
N VAL A 181 4.68 -4.31 -9.02
CA VAL A 181 4.76 -4.90 -7.68
C VAL A 181 6.22 -5.14 -7.29
N ASP A 182 7.01 -5.78 -8.15
CA ASP A 182 8.43 -6.06 -7.89
C ASP A 182 9.24 -4.75 -7.66
N THR A 183 8.99 -3.73 -8.48
CA THR A 183 9.61 -2.41 -8.31
C THR A 183 9.21 -1.76 -6.99
N THR A 184 7.95 -1.91 -6.59
CA THR A 184 7.43 -1.33 -5.33
C THR A 184 7.99 -2.05 -4.12
N ILE A 185 8.09 -3.39 -4.16
CA ILE A 185 8.74 -4.21 -3.12
C ILE A 185 10.21 -3.79 -2.96
N HIS A 186 10.95 -3.60 -4.06
CA HIS A 186 12.34 -3.20 -3.99
C HIS A 186 12.51 -1.83 -3.30
N ARG A 187 11.71 -0.82 -3.70
CA ARG A 187 11.71 0.50 -3.06
C ARG A 187 11.32 0.43 -1.58
N LEU A 188 10.33 -0.41 -1.26
CA LEU A 188 9.88 -0.63 0.10
C LEU A 188 10.97 -1.23 1.00
N ALA A 189 11.71 -2.23 0.50
CA ALA A 189 12.81 -2.84 1.24
C ALA A 189 13.89 -1.81 1.60
N VAL A 190 14.28 -0.96 0.63
CA VAL A 190 15.23 0.14 0.88
C VAL A 190 14.71 1.10 1.94
N LEU A 191 13.42 1.45 1.92
CA LEU A 191 12.83 2.35 2.90
C LEU A 191 12.77 1.73 4.31
N VAL A 192 12.40 0.45 4.41
CA VAL A 192 12.36 -0.28 5.70
C VAL A 192 13.76 -0.39 6.31
N GLU A 193 14.79 -0.68 5.50
CA GLU A 193 16.18 -0.70 5.95
C GLU A 193 16.62 0.65 6.54
N GLN A 194 16.21 1.77 5.93
CA GLN A 194 16.57 3.11 6.39
C GLN A 194 15.92 3.51 7.71
N ILE A 195 14.72 3.01 8.01
CA ILE A 195 14.01 3.33 9.26
C ILE A 195 14.75 2.74 10.46
N GLY A 196 15.58 1.71 10.24
CA GLY A 196 16.24 0.96 11.28
C GLY A 196 15.19 0.16 12.05
N VAL A 197 15.10 -1.14 11.76
CA VAL A 197 14.42 -2.05 12.67
C VAL A 197 15.29 -2.11 13.92
N GLU A 198 15.04 -1.23 14.89
CA GLU A 198 15.41 -1.52 16.27
C GLU A 198 14.55 -2.72 16.68
N SER A 199 15.11 -3.91 16.47
CA SER A 199 14.61 -5.16 17.02
C SER A 199 14.56 -4.97 18.54
N CYS A 200 13.39 -4.67 19.09
CA CYS A 200 13.12 -4.83 20.52
C CYS A 200 13.08 -6.31 20.89
#